data_AF-H5TB35-F1
#
_entry.id   AF-H5TB35-F1
#
_cell.length_a   1.000
_cell.length_b   1.000
_cell.length_c   1.000
_cell.angle_alpha   90.00
_cell.angle_beta   90.00
_cell.angle_gamma   90.00
#
_symmetry.space_group_name_H-M   'P 1'
#
loop_
_entity.id
_entity.type
_entity.pdbx_description
1 polymer ?
#
loop_
_entity_poly.entity_id
_entity_poly.type
_entity_poly.pdbx_seq_one_letter_code
_entity_poly.pdbx_strand_id
1 'polypeptide(L)'
;MWKWINSFAQPEKAYGACNFFMPFFVVVLLVCLPLGTVWGLVFAPTDYQQFDVYRIIYIHVPSSSLSLTAYMAMATAAFVGVVWQWRSAFTTMLALAPIGAVVCFISLFTGAVWGKPTWGTYWIWDARLTSQLILLFLYLGVIALYVSFDDKQQGAKASAIMAMVGVINIPIIKYSVEWWNTLHQPATISKLAKPSMPADMAIPLVIAMIGMAGYIGTVTLIRMKNELIKRDSHRPWVLQVLDAEQASGKPFIRPVWWAVAAVLFTIGAFFMVQQGVKFDSLAAFIDMGGRGFFVWLSFVVSFVALFILLVLSVLDRKTIISETRKQKTRVERIMRARAAKAAKKEAVANSS
;
A
#
# COMPACT_ATOMS: atom_id res chain seq x y z
N MET A 1 -20.05 -16.33 22.05
CA MET A 1 -19.89 -17.07 20.77
C MET A 1 -19.10 -16.29 19.70
N TRP A 2 -18.17 -15.38 20.07
CA TRP A 2 -17.40 -14.52 19.12
C TRP A 2 -15.90 -14.41 19.50
N LYS A 3 -15.32 -15.45 20.14
CA LYS A 3 -13.95 -15.39 20.71
C LYS A 3 -12.86 -15.16 19.64
N TRP A 4 -13.05 -15.62 18.41
CA TRP A 4 -12.10 -15.42 17.30
C TRP A 4 -12.13 -14.00 16.75
N ILE A 5 -13.33 -13.41 16.60
CA ILE A 5 -13.54 -12.06 16.09
C ILE A 5 -12.95 -11.02 17.09
N ASN A 6 -13.14 -11.21 18.40
CA ASN A 6 -12.51 -10.37 19.44
C ASN A 6 -10.98 -10.53 19.56
N SER A 7 -10.38 -11.50 18.89
CA SER A 7 -8.94 -11.76 18.98
C SER A 7 -8.13 -10.66 18.28
N PHE A 8 -8.61 -10.12 17.15
CA PHE A 8 -7.93 -9.05 16.40
C PHE A 8 -8.13 -7.64 16.96
N ALA A 9 -9.01 -7.49 17.95
CA ALA A 9 -9.13 -6.26 18.73
C ALA A 9 -7.89 -6.03 19.61
N GLN A 10 -7.14 -7.09 19.94
CA GLN A 10 -5.91 -7.01 20.74
C GLN A 10 -4.72 -6.57 19.86
N PRO A 11 -4.07 -5.44 20.17
CA PRO A 11 -2.95 -4.91 19.37
C PRO A 11 -1.78 -5.89 19.17
N GLU A 12 -1.45 -6.66 20.21
CA GLU A 12 -0.40 -7.68 20.16
C GLU A 12 -0.70 -8.78 19.13
N LYS A 13 -1.94 -9.27 19.10
CA LYS A 13 -2.36 -10.29 18.13
C LYS A 13 -2.44 -9.72 16.72
N ALA A 14 -2.86 -8.46 16.57
CA ALA A 14 -2.80 -7.77 15.29
C ALA A 14 -1.35 -7.66 14.79
N TYR A 15 -0.40 -7.31 15.67
CA TYR A 15 1.03 -7.31 15.35
C TYR A 15 1.55 -8.70 14.95
N GLY A 16 1.16 -9.73 15.69
CA GLY A 16 1.47 -11.13 15.36
C GLY A 16 0.93 -11.55 13.99
N ALA A 17 -0.31 -11.17 13.67
CA ALA A 17 -0.91 -11.39 12.36
C ALA A 17 -0.13 -10.67 11.26
N CYS A 18 0.31 -9.42 11.49
CA CYS A 18 1.16 -8.71 10.53
C CYS A 18 2.45 -9.48 10.25
N ASN A 19 3.10 -10.04 11.28
CA ASN A 19 4.32 -10.85 11.08
C ASN A 19 4.06 -12.15 10.32
N PHE A 20 2.91 -12.79 10.56
CA PHE A 20 2.52 -14.00 9.86
C PHE A 20 2.28 -13.76 8.36
N PHE A 21 1.57 -12.67 8.01
CA PHE A 21 1.25 -12.35 6.61
C PHE A 21 2.39 -11.66 5.86
N MET A 22 3.32 -11.00 6.56
CA MET A 22 4.45 -10.26 5.97
C MET A 22 5.20 -11.05 4.88
N PRO A 23 5.70 -12.28 5.12
CA PRO A 23 6.49 -12.97 4.12
C PRO A 23 5.69 -13.27 2.84
N PHE A 24 4.39 -13.56 2.94
CA PHE A 24 3.54 -13.79 1.78
C PHE A 24 3.47 -12.55 0.89
N PHE A 25 3.13 -11.39 1.45
CA PHE A 25 3.03 -10.15 0.68
C PHE A 25 4.39 -9.70 0.12
N VAL A 26 5.48 -9.92 0.86
CA VAL A 26 6.82 -9.60 0.35
C VAL A 26 7.21 -10.51 -0.81
N VAL A 27 6.94 -11.81 -0.73
CA VAL A 27 7.19 -12.74 -1.84
C VAL A 27 6.36 -12.35 -3.06
N VAL A 28 5.06 -12.07 -2.88
CA VAL A 28 4.18 -11.61 -3.96
C VAL A 28 4.71 -10.31 -4.59
N LEU A 29 5.14 -9.35 -3.77
CA LEU A 29 5.76 -8.10 -4.24
C LEU A 29 7.02 -8.37 -5.06
N LEU A 30 7.98 -9.11 -4.49
CA LEU A 30 9.29 -9.33 -5.11
C LEU A 30 9.23 -10.20 -6.37
N VAL A 31 8.22 -11.05 -6.48
CA VAL A 31 8.03 -11.92 -7.66
C VAL A 31 7.14 -11.24 -8.69
N CYS A 32 5.91 -10.90 -8.33
CA CYS A 32 4.90 -10.50 -9.31
C CYS A 32 5.10 -9.06 -9.80
N LEU A 33 5.59 -8.12 -8.98
CA LEU A 33 5.75 -6.74 -9.45
C LEU A 33 6.87 -6.63 -10.51
N PRO A 34 8.07 -7.20 -10.31
CA PRO A 34 9.10 -7.23 -11.35
C PRO A 34 8.66 -8.05 -12.56
N LEU A 35 8.10 -9.25 -12.37
CA LEU A 35 7.64 -10.07 -13.48
C LEU A 35 6.58 -9.35 -14.32
N GLY A 36 5.50 -8.85 -13.71
CA GLY A 36 4.43 -8.18 -14.45
C GLY A 36 4.91 -6.94 -15.20
N THR A 37 5.82 -6.18 -14.60
CA THR A 37 6.38 -4.97 -15.22
C THR A 37 7.34 -5.30 -16.37
N VAL A 38 8.33 -6.17 -16.15
CA VAL A 38 9.32 -6.53 -17.16
C VAL A 38 8.67 -7.30 -18.30
N TRP A 39 7.76 -8.22 -17.98
CA TRP A 39 6.99 -8.98 -18.97
C TRP A 39 6.17 -8.04 -19.84
N GLY A 40 5.41 -7.13 -19.24
CA GLY A 40 4.62 -6.15 -19.96
C GLY A 40 5.45 -5.18 -20.81
N LEU A 41 6.62 -4.76 -20.33
CA LEU A 41 7.48 -3.81 -21.04
C LEU A 41 8.25 -4.43 -22.21
N VAL A 42 8.75 -5.66 -22.06
CA VAL A 42 9.74 -6.23 -22.99
C VAL A 42 9.14 -7.32 -23.89
N PHE A 43 8.22 -8.13 -23.35
CA PHE A 43 7.78 -9.38 -23.98
C PHE A 43 6.34 -9.33 -24.48
N ALA A 44 5.51 -8.44 -23.93
CA ALA A 44 4.15 -8.29 -24.41
C ALA A 44 4.12 -7.71 -25.84
N PRO A 45 3.24 -8.22 -26.73
CA PRO A 45 3.17 -7.78 -28.12
C PRO A 45 2.69 -6.33 -28.23
N THR A 46 3.12 -5.62 -29.27
CA THR A 46 2.67 -4.25 -29.56
C THR A 46 1.17 -4.23 -29.87
N ASP A 47 0.44 -3.24 -29.33
CA ASP A 47 -0.98 -3.06 -29.62
C ASP A 47 -1.20 -2.48 -31.03
N TYR A 48 -2.25 -2.94 -31.71
CA TYR A 48 -2.54 -2.49 -33.09
C TYR A 48 -3.00 -1.03 -33.15
N GLN A 49 -3.71 -0.52 -32.14
CA GLN A 49 -4.25 0.84 -32.14
C GLN A 49 -3.30 1.83 -31.46
N GLN A 50 -2.74 1.43 -30.31
CA GLN A 50 -1.94 2.29 -29.45
C GLN A 50 -0.44 2.05 -29.59
N PHE A 51 0.00 1.12 -30.44
CA PHE A 51 1.40 0.75 -30.59
C PHE A 51 2.04 0.46 -29.22
N ASP A 52 3.30 0.83 -28.98
CA ASP A 52 3.99 0.52 -27.72
C ASP A 52 3.63 1.45 -26.55
N VAL A 53 2.90 2.55 -26.76
CA VAL A 53 2.52 3.41 -25.62
C VAL A 53 1.50 2.75 -24.71
N TYR A 54 0.75 1.77 -25.21
CA TYR A 54 -0.16 0.95 -24.42
C TYR A 54 0.55 0.29 -23.22
N ARG A 55 1.88 0.08 -23.27
CA ARG A 55 2.65 -0.55 -22.20
C ARG A 55 2.55 0.22 -20.86
N ILE A 56 2.14 1.49 -20.88
CA ILE A 56 1.79 2.25 -19.66
C ILE A 56 0.67 1.55 -18.87
N ILE A 57 -0.19 0.76 -19.53
CA ILE A 57 -1.25 -0.02 -18.88
C ILE A 57 -0.74 -0.87 -17.72
N TYR A 58 0.47 -1.43 -17.83
CA TYR A 58 1.05 -2.34 -16.84
C TYR A 58 1.41 -1.66 -15.51
N ILE A 59 1.45 -0.33 -15.46
CA ILE A 59 1.57 0.43 -14.21
C ILE A 59 0.31 1.25 -13.92
N HIS A 60 -0.35 1.79 -14.94
CA HIS A 60 -1.54 2.62 -14.81
C HIS A 60 -2.75 1.83 -14.31
N VAL A 61 -3.11 0.72 -14.96
CA VAL A 61 -4.33 -0.04 -14.60
C VAL A 61 -4.23 -0.69 -13.22
N PRO A 62 -3.09 -1.29 -12.81
CA PRO A 62 -2.90 -1.71 -11.43
C PRO A 62 -3.09 -0.56 -10.44
N SER A 63 -2.50 0.61 -10.72
CA SER A 63 -2.59 1.77 -9.83
C SER A 63 -4.02 2.32 -9.75
N SER A 64 -4.69 2.47 -10.89
CA SER A 64 -6.08 2.94 -10.95
C SER A 64 -7.01 2.01 -10.18
N SER A 65 -7.01 0.72 -10.51
CA SER A 65 -7.90 -0.28 -9.89
C SER A 65 -7.62 -0.47 -8.39
N LEU A 66 -6.35 -0.51 -8.00
CA LEU A 66 -5.98 -0.73 -6.60
C LEU A 66 -6.09 0.53 -5.76
N SER A 67 -6.08 1.73 -6.33
CA SER A 67 -6.43 2.95 -5.58
C SER A 67 -7.88 2.88 -5.09
N LEU A 68 -8.83 2.47 -5.94
CA LEU A 68 -10.23 2.27 -5.53
C LEU A 68 -10.34 1.14 -4.48
N THR A 69 -9.63 0.04 -4.70
CA THR A 69 -9.64 -1.11 -3.79
C THR A 69 -9.07 -0.75 -2.41
N ALA A 70 -7.97 0.02 -2.38
CA ALA A 70 -7.38 0.51 -1.14
C ALA A 70 -8.32 1.47 -0.41
N TYR A 71 -9.11 2.28 -1.14
CA TYR A 71 -10.08 3.19 -0.53
C TYR A 71 -11.24 2.39 0.08
N MET A 72 -11.75 1.37 -0.63
CA MET A 72 -12.73 0.43 -0.08
C MET A 72 -12.22 -0.28 1.18
N ALA A 73 -10.97 -0.76 1.16
CA ALA A 73 -10.35 -1.41 2.31
C ALA A 73 -10.21 -0.45 3.50
N MET A 74 -9.81 0.80 3.23
CA MET A 74 -9.71 1.88 4.22
C MET A 74 -11.09 2.20 4.82
N ALA A 75 -12.13 2.33 4.00
CA ALA A 75 -13.49 2.60 4.44
C ALA A 75 -14.11 1.41 5.20
N THR A 76 -13.77 0.17 4.83
CA THR A 76 -14.19 -1.01 5.59
C THR A 76 -13.50 -1.04 6.95
N ALA A 77 -12.20 -0.72 7.02
CA ALA A 77 -11.49 -0.58 8.29
C ALA A 77 -12.09 0.55 9.15
N ALA A 78 -12.46 1.67 8.53
CA ALA A 78 -13.18 2.77 9.19
C ALA A 78 -14.52 2.31 9.76
N PHE A 79 -15.34 1.61 8.97
CA PHE A 79 -16.62 1.04 9.39
C PHE A 79 -16.45 0.07 10.56
N VAL A 80 -15.50 -0.87 10.47
CA VAL A 80 -15.22 -1.81 11.55
C VAL A 80 -14.78 -1.07 12.82
N GLY A 81 -13.94 -0.05 12.68
CA GLY A 81 -13.51 0.82 13.77
C GLY A 81 -14.67 1.56 14.43
N VAL A 82 -15.64 2.07 13.67
CA VAL A 82 -16.78 2.82 14.21
C VAL A 82 -17.83 1.89 14.82
N VAL A 83 -18.18 0.78 14.18
CA VAL A 83 -19.25 -0.12 14.66
C VAL A 83 -18.80 -0.92 15.87
N TRP A 84 -17.62 -1.55 15.79
CA TRP A 84 -17.11 -2.40 16.88
C TRP A 84 -16.11 -1.69 17.81
N GLN A 85 -15.81 -0.41 17.58
CA GLN A 85 -14.85 0.36 18.39
C GLN A 85 -13.46 -0.30 18.43
N TRP A 86 -13.05 -0.97 17.35
CA TRP A 86 -11.76 -1.66 17.27
C TRP A 86 -10.62 -0.69 16.98
N ARG A 87 -9.70 -0.55 17.94
CA ARG A 87 -8.53 0.33 17.82
C ARG A 87 -7.61 -0.07 16.66
N SER A 88 -7.43 -1.37 16.42
CA SER A 88 -6.64 -1.91 15.32
C SER A 88 -7.22 -1.55 13.95
N ALA A 89 -8.56 -1.47 13.83
CA ALA A 89 -9.21 -1.10 12.57
C ALA A 89 -8.95 0.37 12.19
N PHE A 90 -8.98 1.29 13.16
CA PHE A 90 -8.55 2.68 12.93
C PHE A 90 -7.06 2.76 12.56
N THR A 91 -6.21 1.93 13.16
CA THR A 91 -4.79 1.85 12.77
C THR A 91 -4.63 1.38 11.32
N THR A 92 -5.40 0.37 10.88
CA THR A 92 -5.39 -0.10 9.48
C THR A 92 -5.83 0.99 8.51
N MET A 93 -6.89 1.74 8.83
CA MET A 93 -7.36 2.88 8.03
C MET A 93 -6.24 3.90 7.80
N LEU A 94 -5.54 4.29 8.87
CA LEU A 94 -4.46 5.28 8.82
C LEU A 94 -3.20 4.76 8.13
N ALA A 95 -2.94 3.45 8.22
CA ALA A 95 -1.86 2.81 7.48
C ALA A 95 -2.13 2.84 5.97
N LEU A 96 -3.38 2.63 5.55
CA LEU A 96 -3.81 2.60 4.15
C LEU A 96 -3.87 3.98 3.50
N ALA A 97 -4.26 5.03 4.22
CA ALA A 97 -4.55 6.32 3.62
C ALA A 97 -3.40 6.91 2.77
N PRO A 98 -2.12 6.95 3.25
CA PRO A 98 -1.00 7.45 2.44
C PRO A 98 -0.67 6.55 1.25
N ILE A 99 -0.87 5.23 1.40
CA ILE A 99 -0.60 4.26 0.33
C ILE A 99 -1.61 4.47 -0.80
N GLY A 100 -2.89 4.55 -0.46
CA GLY A 100 -3.95 4.83 -1.41
C GLY A 100 -3.80 6.18 -2.09
N ALA A 101 -3.39 7.22 -1.36
CA ALA A 101 -3.09 8.53 -1.93
C ALA A 101 -1.99 8.46 -3.00
N VAL A 102 -0.86 7.80 -2.71
CA VAL A 102 0.26 7.66 -3.66
C VAL A 102 -0.15 6.85 -4.87
N VAL A 103 -0.85 5.74 -4.69
CA VAL A 103 -1.30 4.89 -5.79
C VAL A 103 -2.37 5.62 -6.64
N CYS A 104 -3.24 6.42 -6.02
CA CYS A 104 -4.19 7.28 -6.72
C CYS A 104 -3.48 8.38 -7.52
N PHE A 105 -2.45 9.01 -6.94
CA PHE A 105 -1.61 9.97 -7.66
C PHE A 105 -0.92 9.33 -8.87
N ILE A 106 -0.36 8.13 -8.72
CA ILE A 106 0.25 7.39 -9.83
C ILE A 106 -0.78 7.13 -10.93
N SER A 107 -1.99 6.71 -10.58
CA SER A 107 -3.10 6.54 -11.53
C SER A 107 -3.37 7.82 -12.32
N LEU A 108 -3.55 8.96 -11.64
CA LEU A 108 -3.80 10.25 -12.28
C LEU A 108 -2.64 10.69 -13.18
N PHE A 109 -1.41 10.60 -12.67
CA PHE A 109 -0.22 11.03 -13.39
C PHE A 109 0.01 10.19 -14.66
N THR A 110 0.04 8.87 -14.50
CA THR A 110 0.25 7.95 -15.63
C THR A 110 -0.91 8.00 -16.64
N GLY A 111 -2.14 8.22 -16.15
CA GLY A 111 -3.31 8.43 -17.01
C GLY A 111 -3.19 9.69 -17.86
N ALA A 112 -2.75 10.81 -17.26
CA ALA A 112 -2.51 12.04 -17.99
C ALA A 112 -1.39 11.89 -19.03
N VAL A 113 -0.27 11.27 -18.65
CA VAL A 113 0.87 11.02 -19.54
C VAL A 113 0.47 10.12 -20.71
N TRP A 114 -0.36 9.09 -20.48
CA TRP A 114 -0.87 8.20 -21.52
C TRP A 114 -1.94 8.86 -22.41
N GLY A 115 -2.74 9.77 -21.84
CA GLY A 115 -3.76 10.51 -22.59
C GLY A 115 -3.18 11.38 -23.71
N LYS A 116 -2.00 11.99 -23.50
CA LYS A 116 -1.39 12.88 -24.50
C LYS A 116 -1.12 12.20 -25.86
N PRO A 117 -0.38 11.08 -25.94
CA PRO A 117 -0.14 10.39 -27.20
C PRO A 117 -1.36 9.62 -27.74
N THR A 118 -2.33 9.26 -26.89
CA THR A 118 -3.50 8.46 -27.30
C THR A 118 -4.66 9.34 -27.81
N TRP A 119 -4.89 10.49 -27.16
CA TRP A 119 -6.05 11.36 -27.39
C TRP A 119 -5.69 12.83 -27.61
N GLY A 120 -4.40 13.18 -27.63
CA GLY A 120 -3.94 14.55 -27.92
C GLY A 120 -3.93 15.51 -26.73
N THR A 121 -4.45 15.12 -25.55
CA THR A 121 -4.50 15.96 -24.34
C THR A 121 -4.08 15.20 -23.08
N TYR A 122 -3.45 15.91 -22.12
CA TYR A 122 -3.12 15.35 -20.80
C TYR A 122 -4.33 15.27 -19.87
N TRP A 123 -5.33 16.13 -20.07
CA TRP A 123 -6.48 16.21 -19.18
C TRP A 123 -7.71 16.68 -19.93
N ILE A 124 -8.84 16.12 -19.54
CA ILE A 124 -10.17 16.62 -19.86
C ILE A 124 -11.02 16.49 -18.60
N TRP A 125 -11.93 17.43 -18.39
CA TRP A 125 -12.82 17.46 -17.23
C TRP A 125 -14.01 16.50 -17.40
N ASP A 126 -13.73 15.23 -17.71
CA ASP A 126 -14.77 14.21 -17.78
C ASP A 126 -15.12 13.66 -16.37
N ALA A 127 -16.20 12.88 -16.30
CA ALA A 127 -16.67 12.31 -15.04
C ALA A 127 -15.64 11.36 -14.39
N ARG A 128 -14.81 10.66 -15.17
CA ARG A 128 -13.88 9.66 -14.66
C ARG A 128 -12.62 10.29 -14.10
N LEU A 129 -11.95 11.16 -14.86
CA LEU A 129 -10.77 11.88 -14.40
C LEU A 129 -11.11 12.75 -13.19
N THR A 130 -12.25 13.45 -13.23
CA THR A 130 -12.68 14.32 -12.13
C THR A 130 -12.98 13.52 -10.87
N SER A 131 -13.72 12.41 -10.96
CA SER A 131 -14.01 11.58 -9.79
C SER A 131 -12.76 10.87 -9.25
N GLN A 132 -11.81 10.49 -10.10
CA GLN A 132 -10.50 9.98 -9.67
C GLN A 132 -9.68 11.06 -8.93
N LEU A 133 -9.71 12.31 -9.39
CA LEU A 133 -9.07 13.44 -8.69
C LEU A 133 -9.74 13.70 -7.33
N ILE A 134 -11.08 13.66 -7.27
CA ILE A 134 -11.81 13.73 -6.01
C ILE A 134 -11.39 12.61 -5.06
N LEU A 135 -11.13 11.39 -5.56
CA LEU A 135 -10.63 10.28 -4.73
C LEU A 135 -9.27 10.62 -4.09
N LEU A 136 -8.36 11.24 -4.85
CA LEU A 136 -7.09 11.72 -4.28
C LEU A 136 -7.33 12.73 -3.16
N PHE A 137 -8.23 13.70 -3.36
CA PHE A 137 -8.57 14.67 -2.32
C PHE A 137 -9.26 14.04 -1.11
N LEU A 138 -10.08 13.01 -1.30
CA LEU A 138 -10.66 12.26 -0.18
C LEU A 138 -9.58 11.57 0.66
N TYR A 139 -8.58 10.96 0.03
CA TYR A 139 -7.42 10.42 0.75
C TYR A 139 -6.65 11.49 1.53
N LEU A 140 -6.32 12.61 0.88
CA LEU A 140 -5.62 13.71 1.52
C LEU A 140 -6.45 14.32 2.65
N GLY A 141 -7.78 14.39 2.48
CA GLY A 141 -8.71 14.85 3.50
C GLY A 141 -8.74 13.95 4.73
N VAL A 142 -8.76 12.63 4.56
CA VAL A 142 -8.65 11.67 5.68
C VAL A 142 -7.33 11.85 6.42
N ILE A 143 -6.20 12.05 5.71
CA ILE A 143 -4.89 12.28 6.33
C ILE A 143 -4.88 13.61 7.09
N ALA A 144 -5.31 14.69 6.44
CA ALA A 144 -5.34 16.04 7.02
C ALA A 144 -6.24 16.11 8.26
N LEU A 145 -7.43 15.50 8.18
CA LEU A 145 -8.39 15.46 9.28
C LEU A 145 -7.86 14.66 10.47
N TYR A 146 -7.11 13.59 10.24
CA TYR A 146 -6.48 12.87 11.36
C TYR A 146 -5.39 13.71 12.04
N VAL A 147 -4.61 14.45 11.25
CA VAL A 147 -3.51 15.27 11.76
C VAL A 147 -4.02 16.50 12.51
N SER A 148 -5.14 17.10 12.08
CA SER A 148 -5.69 18.34 12.64
C SER A 148 -6.26 18.22 14.06
N PHE A 149 -6.51 17.00 14.55
CA PHE A 149 -7.00 16.78 15.92
C PHE A 149 -5.84 16.48 16.88
N ASP A 150 -5.86 17.13 18.04
CA ASP A 150 -4.95 16.83 19.15
C ASP A 150 -5.27 15.46 19.78
N ASP A 151 -6.55 15.21 20.05
CA ASP A 151 -7.03 13.89 20.47
C ASP A 151 -7.06 12.94 19.27
N LYS A 152 -6.04 12.08 19.19
CA LYS A 152 -5.89 11.10 18.11
C LYS A 152 -7.01 10.07 18.05
N GLN A 153 -7.74 9.82 19.14
CA GLN A 153 -8.91 8.93 19.11
C GLN A 153 -10.10 9.63 18.45
N GLN A 154 -10.35 10.89 18.78
CA GLN A 154 -11.38 11.69 18.12
C GLN A 154 -11.05 11.92 16.64
N GLY A 155 -9.80 12.28 16.33
CA GLY A 155 -9.33 12.46 14.96
C GLY A 155 -9.49 11.19 14.12
N ALA A 156 -9.22 10.01 14.69
CA ALA A 156 -9.45 8.73 13.99
C ALA A 156 -10.94 8.48 13.71
N LYS A 157 -11.84 8.81 14.64
CA LYS A 157 -13.29 8.67 14.43
C LYS A 157 -13.82 9.64 13.38
N ALA A 158 -13.40 10.91 13.42
CA ALA A 158 -13.78 11.91 12.43
C ALA A 158 -13.30 11.51 11.02
N SER A 159 -12.05 11.08 10.91
CA SER A 159 -11.45 10.57 9.66
C SER A 159 -12.16 9.32 9.15
N ALA A 160 -12.62 8.44 10.05
CA ALA A 160 -13.37 7.25 9.68
C ALA A 160 -14.74 7.58 9.08
N ILE A 161 -15.46 8.57 9.64
CA ILE A 161 -16.73 9.03 9.09
C ILE A 161 -16.50 9.59 7.67
N MET A 162 -15.49 10.44 7.49
CA MET A 162 -15.13 10.97 6.17
C MET A 162 -14.79 9.86 5.16
N ALA A 163 -13.98 8.88 5.57
CA ALA A 163 -13.61 7.75 4.71
C ALA A 163 -14.85 6.96 4.26
N MET A 164 -15.80 6.69 5.16
CA MET A 164 -17.05 5.98 4.85
C MET A 164 -17.94 6.77 3.89
N VAL A 165 -18.12 8.09 4.10
CA VAL A 165 -18.92 8.93 3.21
C VAL A 165 -18.30 8.95 1.80
N GLY A 166 -16.98 9.06 1.69
CA GLY A 166 -16.28 9.07 0.41
C GLY A 166 -16.40 7.78 -0.42
N VAL A 167 -16.91 6.67 0.15
CA VAL A 167 -17.20 5.43 -0.60
C VAL A 167 -18.17 5.70 -1.76
N ILE A 168 -19.06 6.68 -1.63
CA ILE A 168 -20.00 7.06 -2.68
C ILE A 168 -19.30 7.45 -3.99
N ASN A 169 -18.05 7.91 -3.93
CA ASN A 169 -17.27 8.27 -5.10
C ASN A 169 -16.81 7.05 -5.92
N ILE A 170 -16.74 5.87 -5.31
CA ILE A 170 -16.26 4.64 -5.98
C ILE A 170 -17.21 4.13 -7.08
N PRO A 171 -18.53 3.99 -6.85
CA PRO A 171 -19.44 3.65 -7.95
C PRO A 171 -19.46 4.74 -9.02
N ILE A 172 -19.29 6.02 -8.66
CA ILE A 172 -19.16 7.12 -9.63
C ILE A 172 -17.97 6.88 -10.55
N ILE A 173 -16.78 6.60 -10.01
CA ILE A 173 -15.60 6.30 -10.83
C ILE A 173 -15.83 5.05 -11.69
N LYS A 174 -16.36 3.97 -11.10
CA LYS A 174 -16.50 2.68 -11.78
C LYS A 174 -17.47 2.74 -12.96
N TYR A 175 -18.62 3.38 -12.79
CA TYR A 175 -19.66 3.46 -13.81
C TYR A 175 -19.62 4.78 -14.60
N SER A 176 -18.66 5.67 -14.32
CA SER A 176 -18.50 6.96 -15.01
C SER A 176 -18.51 6.83 -16.54
N VAL A 177 -17.86 5.79 -17.08
CA VAL A 177 -17.82 5.54 -18.53
C VAL A 177 -19.20 5.24 -19.09
N GLU A 178 -19.95 4.36 -18.41
CA GLU A 178 -21.28 3.91 -18.83
C GLU A 178 -22.33 5.02 -18.66
N TRP A 179 -22.21 5.82 -17.61
CA TRP A 179 -23.15 6.89 -17.29
C TRP A 179 -22.94 8.16 -18.13
N TRP A 180 -21.70 8.47 -18.50
CA TRP A 180 -21.36 9.74 -19.17
C TRP A 180 -20.65 9.60 -20.51
N ASN A 181 -20.51 8.39 -21.07
CA ASN A 181 -19.83 8.15 -22.36
C ASN A 181 -18.47 8.85 -22.44
N THR A 182 -17.66 8.71 -21.39
CA THR A 182 -16.36 9.39 -21.27
C THR A 182 -15.37 8.91 -22.33
N LEU A 183 -14.28 9.66 -22.53
CA LEU A 183 -13.18 9.32 -23.44
C LEU A 183 -12.52 7.97 -23.15
N HIS A 184 -12.66 7.48 -21.91
CA HIS A 184 -12.07 6.24 -21.44
C HIS A 184 -12.76 5.01 -22.04
N GLN A 185 -11.95 4.01 -22.41
CA GLN A 185 -12.48 2.71 -22.81
C GLN A 185 -13.19 2.02 -21.62
N PRO A 186 -14.25 1.23 -21.89
CA PRO A 186 -14.85 0.34 -20.91
C PRO A 186 -13.82 -0.65 -20.33
N ALA A 187 -14.07 -1.18 -19.13
CA ALA A 187 -13.13 -2.08 -18.47
C ALA A 187 -12.87 -3.36 -19.29
N THR A 188 -11.61 -3.56 -19.70
CA THR A 188 -11.12 -4.71 -20.48
C THR A 188 -11.22 -6.05 -19.73
N ILE A 189 -11.20 -6.00 -18.40
CA ILE A 189 -11.34 -7.16 -17.51
C ILE A 189 -12.69 -7.04 -16.78
N SER A 190 -13.75 -7.51 -17.42
CA SER A 190 -15.07 -7.68 -16.79
C SER A 190 -15.25 -9.12 -16.32
N LYS A 191 -15.81 -9.33 -15.11
CA LYS A 191 -15.97 -10.66 -14.48
C LYS A 191 -17.01 -11.55 -15.16
N LEU A 192 -17.75 -11.04 -16.14
CA LEU A 192 -18.91 -11.70 -16.75
C LEU A 192 -18.71 -12.06 -18.23
N ALA A 193 -17.57 -11.73 -18.83
CA ALA A 193 -17.29 -11.99 -20.24
C ALA A 193 -15.83 -12.44 -20.46
N LYS A 194 -15.59 -13.09 -21.61
CA LYS A 194 -14.23 -13.42 -22.07
C LYS A 194 -13.38 -12.14 -22.09
N PRO A 195 -12.12 -12.16 -21.62
CA PRO A 195 -11.26 -10.98 -21.68
C PRO A 195 -11.22 -10.45 -23.12
N SER A 196 -11.45 -9.15 -23.30
CA SER A 196 -11.37 -8.53 -24.63
C SER A 196 -9.92 -8.36 -25.11
N MET A 197 -8.95 -8.67 -24.24
CA MET A 197 -7.52 -8.57 -24.49
C MET A 197 -6.89 -9.96 -24.69
N PRO A 198 -5.97 -10.14 -25.67
CA PRO A 198 -5.22 -11.37 -25.86
C PRO A 198 -4.49 -11.81 -24.58
N ALA A 199 -4.36 -13.12 -24.37
CA ALA A 199 -3.73 -13.68 -23.17
C ALA A 199 -2.30 -13.16 -22.97
N ASP A 200 -1.54 -12.98 -24.06
CA ASP A 200 -0.16 -12.49 -24.02
C ASP A 200 -0.04 -11.07 -23.47
N MET A 201 -1.10 -10.26 -23.55
CA MET A 201 -1.15 -8.93 -22.95
C MET A 201 -1.83 -8.95 -21.56
N ALA A 202 -2.83 -9.81 -21.37
CA ALA A 202 -3.63 -9.86 -20.15
C ALA A 202 -2.91 -10.52 -18.97
N ILE A 203 -2.12 -11.58 -19.21
CA ILE A 203 -1.34 -12.28 -18.17
C ILE A 203 -0.36 -11.33 -17.47
N PRO A 204 0.54 -10.59 -18.17
CA PRO A 204 1.44 -9.65 -17.51
C PRO A 204 0.69 -8.56 -16.75
N LEU A 205 -0.49 -8.13 -17.25
CA LEU A 205 -1.32 -7.15 -16.56
C LEU A 205 -1.88 -7.69 -15.23
N VAL A 206 -2.42 -8.91 -15.21
CA VAL A 206 -2.91 -9.55 -13.99
C VAL A 206 -1.76 -9.78 -13.00
N ILE A 207 -0.59 -10.22 -13.48
CA ILE A 207 0.60 -10.38 -12.64
C ILE A 207 1.03 -9.02 -12.06
N ALA A 208 1.01 -7.94 -12.84
CA ALA A 208 1.30 -6.59 -12.34
C ALA A 208 0.26 -6.11 -11.31
N MET A 209 -1.03 -6.42 -11.50
CA MET A 209 -2.07 -6.16 -10.50
C MET A 209 -1.80 -6.91 -9.19
N ILE A 210 -1.43 -8.18 -9.26
CA ILE A 210 -1.07 -8.99 -8.08
C ILE A 210 0.19 -8.43 -7.41
N GLY A 211 1.20 -8.04 -8.19
CA GLY A 211 2.43 -7.42 -7.69
C GLY A 211 2.18 -6.11 -6.97
N MET A 212 1.36 -5.22 -7.54
CA MET A 212 0.97 -3.96 -6.91
C MET A 212 0.10 -4.18 -5.66
N ALA A 213 -0.78 -5.20 -5.64
CA ALA A 213 -1.49 -5.60 -4.43
C ALA A 213 -0.52 -6.13 -3.36
N GLY A 214 0.51 -6.88 -3.76
CA GLY A 214 1.64 -7.31 -2.94
C GLY A 214 2.38 -6.13 -2.31
N TYR A 215 2.66 -5.09 -3.10
CA TYR A 215 3.26 -3.83 -2.65
C TYR A 215 2.39 -3.16 -1.58
N ILE A 216 1.11 -2.92 -1.89
CA ILE A 216 0.16 -2.27 -0.99
C ILE A 216 0.05 -3.06 0.32
N GLY A 217 -0.09 -4.39 0.24
CA GLY A 217 -0.13 -5.26 1.41
C GLY A 217 1.13 -5.16 2.26
N THR A 218 2.32 -5.26 1.64
CA THR A 218 3.60 -5.15 2.34
C THR A 218 3.74 -3.82 3.08
N VAL A 219 3.52 -2.70 2.38
CA VAL A 219 3.65 -1.37 2.98
C VAL A 219 2.58 -1.15 4.05
N THR A 220 1.36 -1.64 3.85
CA THR A 220 0.28 -1.56 4.86
C THR A 220 0.70 -2.28 6.14
N LEU A 221 1.25 -3.50 6.03
CA LEU A 221 1.69 -4.26 7.19
C LEU A 221 2.86 -3.57 7.91
N ILE A 222 3.83 -3.00 7.19
CA ILE A 222 4.92 -2.22 7.79
C ILE A 222 4.37 -1.02 8.57
N ARG A 223 3.51 -0.22 7.93
CA ARG A 223 2.91 0.98 8.54
C ARG A 223 2.01 0.65 9.72
N MET A 224 1.21 -0.42 9.61
CA MET A 224 0.35 -0.90 10.68
C MET A 224 1.17 -1.34 11.89
N LYS A 225 2.26 -2.09 11.69
CA LYS A 225 3.17 -2.48 12.77
C LYS A 225 3.78 -1.27 13.47
N ASN A 226 4.25 -0.29 12.71
CA ASN A 226 4.83 0.95 13.24
C ASN A 226 3.81 1.70 14.10
N GLU A 227 2.59 1.89 13.59
CA GLU A 227 1.53 2.62 14.29
C GLU A 227 1.03 1.86 15.54
N LEU A 228 0.98 0.52 15.51
CA LEU A 228 0.67 -0.29 16.70
C LEU A 228 1.72 -0.10 17.80
N ILE A 229 3.02 -0.17 17.46
CA ILE A 229 4.11 0.06 18.42
C ILE A 229 4.04 1.49 18.97
N LYS A 230 3.84 2.49 18.10
CA LYS A 230 3.75 3.90 18.50
C LYS A 230 2.61 4.16 19.48
N ARG A 231 1.44 3.58 19.24
CA ARG A 231 0.24 3.74 20.09
C ARG A 231 0.33 3.04 21.44
N ASP A 232 1.02 1.90 21.46
CA ASP A 232 1.12 1.04 22.64
C ASP A 232 2.54 1.07 23.24
N SER A 233 3.33 2.12 22.97
CA SER A 233 4.72 2.25 23.43
C SER A 233 4.92 2.06 24.94
N HIS A 234 3.88 2.36 25.73
CA HIS A 234 3.84 2.22 27.18
C HIS A 234 3.44 0.82 27.67
N ARG A 235 2.94 -0.06 26.79
CA ARG A 235 2.45 -1.39 27.14
C ARG A 235 3.61 -2.39 27.21
N PRO A 236 3.58 -3.37 28.14
CA PRO A 236 4.66 -4.34 28.30
C PRO A 236 4.94 -5.19 27.05
N TRP A 237 3.91 -5.53 26.28
CA TRP A 237 4.04 -6.38 25.09
C TRP A 237 4.96 -5.76 24.03
N VAL A 238 4.94 -4.42 23.88
CA VAL A 238 5.81 -3.73 22.91
C VAL A 238 7.26 -3.90 23.29
N LEU A 239 7.59 -3.77 24.57
CA LEU A 239 8.97 -3.91 25.05
C LEU A 239 9.46 -5.34 24.86
N GLN A 240 8.63 -6.33 25.19
CA GLN A 240 8.96 -7.74 24.96
C GLN A 240 9.23 -8.03 23.48
N VAL A 241 8.42 -7.48 22.58
CA VAL A 241 8.64 -7.62 21.13
C VAL A 241 9.95 -6.95 20.69
N LEU A 242 10.23 -5.72 21.13
CA LEU A 242 11.45 -5.01 20.76
C LEU A 242 12.72 -5.69 21.31
N ASP A 243 12.66 -6.20 22.53
CA ASP A 243 13.76 -6.93 23.17
C ASP A 243 13.99 -8.29 22.46
N ALA A 244 12.91 -9.01 22.12
CA ALA A 244 12.98 -10.26 21.37
C ALA A 244 13.51 -10.06 19.93
N GLU A 245 13.11 -8.99 19.24
CA GLU A 245 13.62 -8.67 17.90
C GLU A 245 15.13 -8.39 17.92
N GLN A 246 15.60 -7.65 18.93
CA GLN A 246 17.02 -7.38 19.12
C GLN A 246 17.81 -8.66 19.43
N ALA A 247 17.26 -9.56 20.24
CA ALA A 247 17.89 -10.83 20.59
C ALA A 247 17.89 -11.85 19.45
N SER A 248 16.90 -11.81 18.55
CA SER A 248 16.65 -12.92 17.63
C SER A 248 17.77 -13.13 16.60
N GLY A 249 18.50 -12.08 16.19
CA GLY A 249 19.55 -12.13 15.15
C GLY A 249 19.10 -12.74 13.80
N LYS A 250 17.83 -13.12 13.68
CA LYS A 250 17.31 -13.92 12.57
C LYS A 250 16.98 -13.00 11.40
N PRO A 251 17.17 -13.48 10.17
CA PRO A 251 16.78 -12.71 9.00
C PRO A 251 15.28 -12.42 9.05
N PHE A 252 14.91 -11.21 8.64
CA PHE A 252 13.53 -10.72 8.62
C PHE A 252 12.58 -11.67 7.86
N ILE A 253 13.08 -12.32 6.80
CA ILE A 253 12.39 -13.34 6.01
C ILE A 253 13.19 -14.64 6.11
N ARG A 254 12.50 -15.73 6.48
CA ARG A 254 13.12 -17.05 6.61
C ARG A 254 13.62 -17.55 5.24
N PRO A 255 14.74 -18.31 5.17
CA PRO A 255 15.31 -18.81 3.91
C PRO A 255 14.31 -19.55 3.00
N VAL A 256 13.35 -20.27 3.59
CA VAL A 256 12.30 -20.97 2.82
C VAL A 256 11.50 -20.05 1.90
N TRP A 257 11.22 -18.82 2.33
CA TRP A 257 10.46 -17.86 1.53
C TRP A 257 11.28 -17.28 0.39
N TRP A 258 12.60 -17.17 0.55
CA TRP A 258 13.51 -16.81 -0.54
C TRP A 258 13.58 -17.92 -1.59
N ALA A 259 13.62 -19.19 -1.16
CA ALA A 259 13.54 -20.33 -2.07
C ALA A 259 12.21 -20.35 -2.83
N VAL A 260 11.08 -20.14 -2.14
CA VAL A 260 9.75 -20.02 -2.78
C VAL A 260 9.73 -18.88 -3.79
N ALA A 261 10.24 -17.70 -3.43
CA ALA A 261 10.30 -16.56 -4.35
C ALA A 261 11.15 -16.88 -5.59
N ALA A 262 12.33 -17.49 -5.43
CA ALA A 262 13.20 -17.85 -6.52
C ALA A 262 12.55 -18.86 -7.47
N VAL A 263 11.89 -19.88 -6.94
CA VAL A 263 11.16 -20.88 -7.74
C VAL A 263 10.03 -20.23 -8.54
N LEU A 264 9.16 -19.45 -7.87
CA LEU A 264 8.05 -18.78 -8.54
C LEU A 264 8.52 -17.78 -9.59
N PHE A 265 9.59 -17.02 -9.29
CA PHE A 265 10.18 -16.10 -10.23
C PHE A 265 10.73 -16.82 -11.46
N THR A 266 11.44 -17.93 -11.26
CA THR A 266 12.01 -18.73 -12.36
C THR A 266 10.92 -19.30 -13.27
N ILE A 267 9.83 -19.81 -12.70
CA ILE A 267 8.68 -20.31 -13.46
C ILE A 267 8.05 -19.17 -14.28
N GLY A 268 7.81 -18.01 -13.67
CA GLY A 268 7.25 -16.85 -14.39
C GLY A 268 8.19 -16.35 -15.49
N ALA A 269 9.49 -16.27 -15.21
CA ALA A 269 10.51 -15.85 -16.16
C ALA A 269 10.62 -16.82 -17.35
N PHE A 270 10.45 -18.13 -17.12
CA PHE A 270 10.41 -19.12 -18.20
C PHE A 270 9.30 -18.82 -19.22
N PHE A 271 8.06 -18.61 -18.77
CA PHE A 271 6.95 -18.26 -19.66
C PHE A 271 7.13 -16.90 -20.33
N MET A 272 7.67 -15.92 -19.59
CA MET A 272 8.00 -14.60 -20.12
C MET A 272 8.99 -14.71 -21.29
N VAL A 273 10.07 -15.48 -21.13
CA VAL A 273 11.10 -15.67 -22.17
C VAL A 273 10.58 -16.45 -23.36
N GLN A 274 9.66 -17.40 -23.17
CA GLN A 274 9.03 -18.15 -24.27
C GLN A 274 8.27 -17.26 -25.25
N GLN A 275 7.75 -16.11 -24.83
CA GLN A 275 7.10 -15.16 -25.75
C GLN A 275 8.09 -14.43 -26.67
N GLY A 276 9.39 -14.43 -26.36
CA GLY A 276 10.43 -13.74 -27.10
C GLY A 276 10.38 -12.22 -26.93
N VAL A 277 11.55 -11.57 -27.00
CA VAL A 277 11.67 -10.11 -26.93
C VAL A 277 11.00 -9.48 -28.16
N LYS A 278 10.20 -8.43 -27.95
CA LYS A 278 9.40 -7.78 -29.02
C LYS A 278 10.07 -6.58 -29.68
N PHE A 279 11.37 -6.41 -29.45
CA PHE A 279 12.15 -5.30 -29.96
C PHE A 279 13.41 -5.82 -30.65
N ASP A 280 13.70 -5.28 -31.83
CA ASP A 280 14.85 -5.70 -32.64
C ASP A 280 16.19 -5.18 -32.09
N SER A 281 16.15 -4.13 -31.25
CA SER A 281 17.34 -3.54 -30.64
C SER A 281 17.02 -2.80 -29.34
N LEU A 282 18.06 -2.53 -28.55
CA LEU A 282 17.93 -1.69 -27.35
C LEU A 282 17.46 -0.26 -27.71
N ALA A 283 17.91 0.28 -28.85
CA ALA A 283 17.47 1.59 -29.32
C ALA A 283 15.97 1.60 -29.63
N ALA A 284 15.47 0.56 -30.32
CA ALA A 284 14.04 0.40 -30.58
C ALA A 284 13.23 0.25 -29.28
N PHE A 285 13.76 -0.47 -28.29
CA PHE A 285 13.14 -0.60 -26.98
C PHE A 285 13.06 0.72 -26.21
N ILE A 286 14.10 1.55 -26.28
CA ILE A 286 14.12 2.85 -25.60
C ILE A 286 13.19 3.83 -26.33
N ASP A 287 13.22 3.85 -27.66
CA ASP A 287 12.46 4.77 -28.50
C ASP A 287 10.97 4.43 -28.56
N MET A 288 10.62 3.14 -28.58
CA MET A 288 9.24 2.63 -28.69
C MET A 288 8.44 3.30 -29.82
N GLY A 289 9.09 3.50 -30.97
CA GLY A 289 8.52 4.18 -32.13
C GLY A 289 8.16 5.64 -31.83
N GLY A 290 9.09 6.38 -31.22
CA GLY A 290 8.96 7.78 -30.83
C GLY A 290 8.10 8.05 -29.59
N ARG A 291 7.64 7.01 -28.89
CA ARG A 291 6.74 7.11 -27.71
C ARG A 291 7.38 6.74 -26.39
N GLY A 292 8.63 6.30 -26.41
CA GLY A 292 9.37 5.83 -25.24
C GLY A 292 9.39 6.83 -24.10
N PHE A 293 9.51 8.13 -24.40
CA PHE A 293 9.46 9.18 -23.37
C PHE A 293 8.25 9.06 -22.43
N PHE A 294 7.04 8.87 -22.97
CA PHE A 294 5.81 8.77 -22.17
C PHE A 294 5.78 7.50 -21.32
N VAL A 295 6.29 6.39 -21.87
CA VAL A 295 6.36 5.11 -21.18
C VAL A 295 7.36 5.20 -20.03
N TRP A 296 8.60 5.60 -20.30
CA TRP A 296 9.65 5.71 -19.29
C TRP A 296 9.31 6.71 -18.20
N LEU A 297 8.74 7.87 -18.55
CA LEU A 297 8.29 8.86 -17.58
C LEU A 297 7.24 8.26 -16.62
N SER A 298 6.28 7.50 -17.15
CA SER A 298 5.25 6.84 -16.36
C SER A 298 5.84 5.86 -15.36
N PHE A 299 6.78 5.00 -15.79
CA PHE A 299 7.41 4.02 -14.90
C PHE A 299 8.35 4.65 -13.89
N VAL A 300 9.19 5.61 -14.29
CA VAL A 300 10.15 6.27 -13.39
C VAL A 300 9.42 7.01 -12.27
N VAL A 301 8.44 7.85 -12.60
CA VAL A 301 7.69 8.60 -11.57
C VAL A 301 6.94 7.65 -10.64
N SER A 302 6.34 6.58 -11.18
CA SER A 302 5.64 5.57 -10.39
C SER A 302 6.59 4.87 -9.41
N PHE A 303 7.71 4.34 -9.90
CA PHE A 303 8.66 3.61 -9.06
C PHE A 303 9.34 4.51 -8.04
N VAL A 304 9.65 5.76 -8.37
CA VAL A 304 10.17 6.74 -7.40
C VAL A 304 9.14 7.00 -6.30
N ALA A 305 7.87 7.22 -6.65
CA ALA A 305 6.81 7.46 -5.66
C ALA A 305 6.59 6.26 -4.73
N LEU A 306 6.57 5.03 -5.29
CA LEU A 306 6.48 3.79 -4.52
C LEU A 306 7.73 3.59 -3.64
N PHE A 307 8.92 3.82 -4.19
CA PHE A 307 10.17 3.68 -3.43
C PHE A 307 10.24 4.65 -2.26
N ILE A 308 9.92 5.93 -2.48
CA ILE A 308 9.87 6.95 -1.42
C ILE A 308 8.89 6.51 -0.32
N LEU A 309 7.67 6.10 -0.68
CA LEU A 309 6.68 5.66 0.30
C LEU A 309 7.15 4.43 1.11
N LEU A 310 7.78 3.45 0.46
CA LEU A 310 8.35 2.28 1.11
C LEU A 310 9.48 2.69 2.07
N VAL A 311 10.42 3.50 1.61
CA VAL A 311 11.56 3.97 2.41
C VAL A 311 11.07 4.77 3.63
N LEU A 312 10.16 5.73 3.44
CA LEU A 312 9.56 6.48 4.55
C LEU A 312 8.88 5.54 5.56
N SER A 313 8.15 4.54 5.08
CA SER A 313 7.48 3.56 5.95
C SER A 313 8.47 2.68 6.72
N VAL A 314 9.61 2.34 6.13
CA VAL A 314 10.67 1.55 6.80
C VAL A 314 11.46 2.40 7.78
N LEU A 315 11.83 3.63 7.40
CA LEU A 315 12.64 4.54 8.21
C LEU A 315 11.89 5.03 9.45
N ASP A 316 10.57 5.25 9.34
CA ASP A 316 9.72 5.67 10.46
C ASP A 316 9.83 4.72 11.66
N ARG A 317 10.07 3.43 11.40
CA ARG A 317 10.29 2.42 12.45
C ARG A 317 11.48 2.74 13.36
N LYS A 318 12.59 3.24 12.81
CA LYS A 318 13.79 3.57 13.60
C LYS A 318 13.49 4.68 14.61
N THR A 319 12.78 5.71 14.15
CA THR A 319 12.34 6.83 14.98
C THR A 319 11.42 6.35 16.10
N ILE A 320 10.40 5.55 15.76
CA ILE A 320 9.44 5.00 16.72
C ILE A 320 10.13 4.14 17.80
N ILE A 321 11.07 3.29 17.40
CA ILE A 321 11.82 2.44 18.35
C ILE A 321 12.67 3.31 19.30
N SER A 322 13.36 4.31 18.76
CA SER A 322 14.16 5.26 19.55
C SER A 322 13.30 5.99 20.58
N GLU A 323 12.15 6.53 20.16
CA GLU A 323 11.20 7.22 21.05
C GLU A 323 10.63 6.29 22.13
N THR A 324 10.22 5.09 21.74
CA THR A 324 9.67 4.07 22.66
C THR A 324 10.70 3.69 23.74
N ARG A 325 11.96 3.52 23.36
CA ARG A 325 13.05 3.24 24.31
C ARG A 325 13.32 4.40 25.25
N LYS A 326 13.39 5.64 24.74
CA LYS A 326 13.53 6.85 25.58
C LYS A 326 12.39 6.98 26.59
N GLN A 327 11.16 6.69 26.17
CA GLN A 327 9.99 6.70 27.03
C GLN A 327 10.09 5.64 28.14
N LYS A 328 10.51 4.40 27.82
CA LYS A 328 10.76 3.33 28.81
C LYS A 328 11.77 3.80 29.87
N THR A 329 12.93 4.29 29.45
CA THR A 329 13.97 4.74 30.38
C THR A 329 13.48 5.89 31.27
N ARG A 330 12.68 6.81 30.72
CA ARG A 330 12.07 7.90 31.49
C ARG A 330 11.12 7.37 32.57
N VAL A 331 10.24 6.42 32.22
CA VAL A 331 9.31 5.80 33.17
C VAL A 331 10.06 5.04 34.26
N GLU A 332 11.08 4.25 33.91
CA GLU A 332 11.92 3.52 34.87
C GLU A 332 12.62 4.47 35.85
N ARG A 333 13.17 5.60 35.37
CA ARG A 333 13.79 6.62 36.23
C ARG A 333 12.79 7.21 37.23
N ILE A 334 11.57 7.52 36.78
CA ILE A 334 10.52 8.05 37.65
C ILE A 334 10.12 7.02 38.71
N MET A 335 9.96 5.75 38.32
CA MET A 335 9.60 4.67 39.25
C MET A 335 10.71 4.41 40.28
N ARG A 336 11.98 4.40 39.85
CA ARG A 336 13.14 4.28 40.77
C ARG A 336 13.21 5.45 41.75
N ALA A 337 12.99 6.68 41.28
CA ALA A 337 12.96 7.86 42.14
C ALA A 337 11.81 7.82 43.16
N ARG A 338 10.62 7.35 42.75
CA ARG A 338 9.48 7.13 43.66
C ARG A 338 9.78 6.07 44.70
N ALA A 339 10.36 4.94 44.30
CA ALA A 339 10.75 3.86 45.21
C ALA A 339 11.81 4.32 46.22
N ALA A 340 12.85 5.03 45.76
CA ALA A 340 13.87 5.60 46.64
C ALA A 340 13.28 6.61 47.66
N LYS A 341 12.33 7.44 47.22
CA LYS A 341 11.63 8.37 48.12
C LYS A 341 10.76 7.65 49.16
N ALA A 342 10.08 6.57 48.75
CA ALA A 342 9.28 5.74 49.66
C ALA A 342 10.17 5.04 50.70
N ALA A 343 11.26 4.40 50.27
CA ALA A 343 12.23 3.74 51.15
C ALA A 343 12.87 4.72 52.15
N LYS A 344 13.20 5.93 51.70
CA LYS A 344 13.70 6.99 52.60
C LYS A 344 12.66 7.38 53.65
N LYS A 345 11.37 7.45 53.28
CA LYS A 345 10.29 7.79 54.20
C LYS A 345 10.07 6.69 55.25
N GLU A 346 10.12 5.41 54.84
CA GLU A 346 10.03 4.26 55.76
C GLU A 346 11.24 4.20 56.71
N ALA A 347 12.45 4.45 56.21
CA ALA A 347 13.64 4.47 57.05
C ALA A 347 13.57 5.56 58.13
N VAL A 348 13.03 6.74 57.81
CA VAL A 348 12.80 7.82 58.79
C VAL A 348 11.73 7.41 59.81
N ALA A 349 10.62 6.82 59.37
CA ALA A 349 9.53 6.40 60.26
C ALA A 349 9.92 5.27 61.22
N ASN A 350 10.85 4.38 60.84
CA ASN A 350 11.34 3.30 61.70
C ASN A 350 12.47 3.76 62.65
N SER A 351 12.98 4.98 62.46
CA SER A 351 14.03 5.57 63.31
C SER A 351 13.51 6.57 64.35
N SER A 352 12.19 6.83 64.33
CA SER A 352 11.43 7.64 65.28
C SER A 352 10.54 6.74 66.13
#